data_AF-A0A0F9DYX8-F1
#
_entry.id   AF-A0A0F9DYX8-F1
#
_cell.length_a   1.000
_cell.length_b   1.000
_cell.length_c   1.000
_cell.angle_alpha   90.00
_cell.angle_beta   90.00
_cell.angle_gamma   90.00
#
_symmetry.space_group_name_H-M   'P 1'
#
loop_
_entity.id
_entity.type
_entity.pdbx_description
1 polymer ?
#
loop_
_entity_poly.entity_id
_entity_poly.type
_entity_poly.pdbx_seq_one_letter_code
_entity_poly.pdbx_strand_id
1 'polypeptide(L)' 'MEIGNTKENTEGAINSSENNDLIKVRAIISCPSCDYMKKFRNQFRRSQIELMIISLKCFDWMCCHLCGELLDLNLEFVV' A
#
# COMPACT_ATOMS: atom_id res chain seq x y z
N MET A 1 18.45 16.14 16.64
CA MET A 1 17.31 15.46 15.99
C MET A 1 16.91 16.36 14.84
N GLU A 2 17.39 16.05 13.64
CA GLU A 2 17.20 16.89 12.45
C GLU A 2 16.59 16.02 11.36
N ILE A 3 15.43 16.44 10.85
CA ILE A 3 14.71 15.77 9.77
C ILE A 3 15.03 16.54 8.50
N GLY A 4 15.95 16.01 7.69
CA GLY A 4 16.29 16.55 6.38
C GLY A 4 15.20 16.22 5.37
N ASN A 5 14.52 17.25 4.90
CA ASN A 5 13.43 17.19 3.93
C ASN A 5 14.02 17.49 2.55
N THR A 6 14.35 16.46 1.76
CA THR A 6 14.82 16.66 0.37
C THR A 6 13.70 16.28 -0.60
N LYS A 7 13.01 17.31 -1.11
CA LYS A 7 12.24 17.22 -2.34
C LYS A 7 13.23 17.25 -3.51
N GLU A 8 13.38 16.14 -4.22
CA GLU A 8 13.87 16.19 -5.60
C GLU A 8 12.86 15.49 -6.52
N ASN A 9 12.24 16.33 -7.35
CA ASN A 9 11.61 15.93 -8.59
C ASN A 9 12.65 15.21 -9.44
N THR A 10 12.38 13.97 -9.82
CA THR A 10 13.00 13.39 -11.01
C THR A 10 11.91 12.68 -11.80
N GLU A 11 11.18 13.47 -12.58
CA GLU A 11 10.63 13.00 -13.85
C GLU A 11 11.81 12.57 -14.71
N GLY A 12 12.07 11.27 -14.75
CA GLY A 12 13.14 10.69 -15.54
C GLY A 12 12.75 9.26 -15.87
N ALA A 13 12.63 8.97 -17.17
CA ALA A 13 12.43 7.64 -17.70
C ALA A 13 13.57 6.71 -17.27
N ILE A 14 13.38 5.95 -16.18
CA ILE A 14 14.36 4.99 -15.68
C ILE A 14 13.91 3.59 -16.12
N ASN A 15 14.60 3.12 -17.17
CA ASN A 15 14.97 1.73 -17.45
C ASN A 15 13.90 0.65 -17.19
N SER A 16 13.32 0.16 -18.29
CA SER A 16 12.37 -0.95 -18.34
C SER A 16 12.89 -2.29 -17.77
N SER A 17 14.19 -2.42 -17.45
CA SER A 17 14.76 -3.63 -16.85
C SER A 17 14.75 -3.64 -15.31
N GLU A 18 14.85 -2.49 -14.64
CA GLU A 18 14.88 -2.42 -13.16
C GLU A 18 13.50 -2.48 -12.52
N ASN A 19 12.47 -2.02 -13.25
CA ASN A 19 11.08 -2.12 -12.81
C ASN A 19 10.58 -3.56 -12.71
N ASN A 20 11.29 -4.52 -13.31
CA ASN A 20 10.83 -5.89 -13.30
C ASN A 20 10.85 -6.47 -11.89
N ASP A 21 11.69 -6.00 -10.95
CA ASP A 21 11.80 -6.53 -9.58
C ASP A 21 10.80 -5.92 -8.57
N LEU A 22 9.98 -4.96 -9.00
CA LEU A 22 9.04 -4.26 -8.13
C LEU A 22 7.63 -4.85 -8.23
N ILE A 23 7.01 -5.09 -7.08
CA ILE A 23 5.60 -5.42 -6.94
C ILE A 23 4.88 -4.13 -6.54
N LYS A 24 4.02 -3.62 -7.42
CA LYS A 24 3.17 -2.47 -7.15
C LYS A 24 1.85 -2.97 -6.56
N VAL A 25 1.59 -2.61 -5.31
CA VAL A 25 0.39 -3.04 -4.59
C VAL A 25 -0.49 -1.83 -4.31
N ARG A 26 -1.77 -1.94 -4.64
CA ARG A 26 -2.79 -1.02 -4.15
C ARG A 26 -3.76 -1.78 -3.25
N ALA A 27 -3.78 -1.40 -1.97
CA ALA A 27 -4.73 -1.89 -1.00
C ALA A 27 -5.86 -0.88 -0.83
N ILE A 28 -7.09 -1.34 -0.90
CA ILE A 28 -8.30 -0.54 -0.66
C ILE A 28 -8.99 -1.16 0.55
N ILE A 29 -9.09 -0.39 1.64
CA ILE A 29 -9.91 -0.77 2.79
C ILE A 29 -11.25 -0.05 2.71
N SER A 30 -12.34 -0.76 2.93
CA SER A 30 -13.70 -0.22 2.93
C SER A 30 -14.49 -0.76 4.12
N CYS A 31 -15.38 0.07 4.67
CA CYS A 31 -16.33 -0.39 5.66
C CYS A 31 -17.55 -1.01 4.97
N PRO A 32 -18.02 -2.21 5.38
CA PRO A 32 -19.22 -2.82 4.81
C PRO A 32 -20.51 -2.10 5.21
N SER A 33 -20.48 -1.33 6.31
CA SER A 33 -21.66 -0.73 6.93
C SER A 33 -21.79 0.78 6.74
N CYS A 34 -20.78 1.45 6.15
CA CYS A 34 -20.83 2.89 5.87
C CYS A 34 -19.89 3.28 4.73
N ASP A 35 -19.93 4.55 4.30
CA ASP A 35 -19.16 5.06 3.16
C ASP A 35 -17.65 5.25 3.45
N TYR A 36 -17.13 4.73 4.56
CA TYR A 36 -15.71 4.83 4.86
C TYR A 36 -14.89 3.99 3.87
N MET A 37 -13.95 4.63 3.19
CA MET A 37 -12.99 3.98 2.31
C MET A 37 -11.63 4.68 2.39
N LYS A 38 -10.54 3.91 2.36
CA LYS A 38 -9.18 4.43 2.27
C LYS A 38 -8.34 3.61 1.31
N LYS A 39 -7.49 4.29 0.54
CA LYS A 39 -6.62 3.67 -0.47
C LYS A 39 -5.16 3.85 -0.06
N PHE A 40 -4.41 2.76 -0.08
CA PHE A 40 -2.97 2.73 0.15
C PHE A 40 -2.29 2.27 -1.13
N ARG A 41 -1.20 2.94 -1.49
CA ARG A 41 -0.34 2.57 -2.62
C ARG A 41 1.06 2.38 -2.07
N ASN A 42 1.63 1.21 -2.30
CA ASN A 42 2.99 0.91 -1.89
C ASN A 42 3.69 0.06 -2.96
N GLN A 43 5.02 0.00 -2.88
CA GLN A 43 5.85 -0.78 -3.77
C GLN A 43 6.81 -1.60 -2.92
N PHE A 44 6.96 -2.87 -3.27
CA PHE A 44 7.87 -3.79 -2.58
C PHE A 44 8.81 -4.38 -3.61
N ARG A 45 10.07 -4.62 -3.22
CA ARG A 45 10.93 -5.52 -4.01
C ARG A 45 10.43 -6.94 -3.87
N ARG A 46 10.60 -7.81 -4.87
CA ARG A 46 10.24 -9.23 -4.73
C ARG A 46 10.95 -9.91 -3.58
N SER A 47 12.19 -9.50 -3.29
CA SER A 47 12.94 -9.97 -2.12
C SER A 47 12.30 -9.63 -0.77
N GLN A 48 11.33 -8.70 -0.74
CA GLN A 48 10.61 -8.26 0.46
C GLN A 48 9.17 -8.79 0.51
N ILE A 49 8.87 -9.89 -0.18
CA ILE A 49 7.52 -10.45 -0.26
C ILE A 49 6.92 -10.77 1.12
N GLU A 50 7.74 -11.22 2.07
CA GLU A 50 7.29 -11.49 3.44
C GLU A 50 6.85 -10.21 4.15
N LEU A 51 7.61 -9.12 3.98
CA LEU A 51 7.25 -7.80 4.53
C LEU A 51 5.95 -7.27 3.91
N MET A 52 5.75 -7.48 2.61
CA MET A 52 4.49 -7.18 1.94
C MET A 52 3.33 -7.96 2.59
N ILE A 53 3.48 -9.28 2.77
CA ILE A 53 2.44 -10.14 3.37
C ILE A 53 2.09 -9.68 4.79
N ILE A 54 3.10 -9.42 5.63
CA ILE A 54 2.90 -8.93 7.01
C ILE A 54 2.18 -7.58 7.00
N SER A 55 2.59 -6.66 6.12
CA SER A 55 1.96 -5.34 6.00
C SER A 55 0.49 -5.45 5.62
N LEU A 56 0.15 -6.40 4.73
CA LEU A 56 -1.24 -6.65 4.32
C LEU A 56 -2.06 -7.32 5.43
N LYS A 57 -1.45 -8.21 6.21
CA LYS A 57 -2.10 -8.88 7.35
C LYS A 57 -2.56 -7.92 8.44
N CYS A 58 -1.88 -6.78 8.60
CA CYS A 58 -2.34 -5.74 9.52
C CYS A 58 -3.73 -5.19 9.19
N PHE A 59 -4.17 -5.23 7.93
CA PHE A 59 -5.50 -4.77 7.53
C PHE A 59 -6.63 -5.68 8.02
N ASP A 60 -6.36 -6.99 8.18
CA ASP A 60 -7.35 -7.98 8.65
C ASP A 60 -7.90 -7.65 10.05
N TRP A 61 -7.17 -6.85 10.82
CA TRP A 61 -7.52 -6.50 12.21
C TRP A 61 -7.94 -5.03 12.38
N MET A 62 -8.09 -4.28 11.29
CA MET A 62 -8.52 -2.89 11.37
C MET A 62 -10.04 -2.80 11.44
N CYS A 63 -10.52 -1.95 12.34
CA CYS A 63 -11.93 -1.60 12.46
C CYS A 63 -12.19 -0.19 11.90
N CYS A 64 -13.39 0.00 11.38
CA CYS A 64 -13.90 1.30 10.96
C CYS A 64 -14.00 2.23 12.17
N HIS A 65 -13.30 3.36 12.13
CA HIS A 65 -13.33 4.36 13.21
C HIS A 65 -14.70 5.03 13.41
N LEU A 66 -15.63 4.88 12.46
CA LEU A 66 -16.97 5.47 12.55
C LEU A 66 -18.01 4.53 13.17
N CYS A 67 -17.93 3.22 12.92
CA CYS A 67 -18.95 2.27 13.36
C CYS A 67 -18.40 1.03 14.10
N GLY A 68 -17.08 0.85 14.16
CA GLY A 68 -16.44 -0.28 14.86
C GLY A 68 -16.38 -1.59 14.07
N GLU A 69 -17.07 -1.68 12.94
CA GLU A 69 -17.06 -2.88 12.08
C GLU A 69 -15.68 -3.19 11.50
N LEU A 70 -15.41 -4.47 11.24
CA LEU A 70 -14.18 -4.89 10.55
C LEU A 70 -14.14 -4.33 9.12
N LEU A 71 -12.96 -3.90 8.69
CA LEU A 71 -12.75 -3.36 7.35
C LEU A 71 -12.48 -4.47 6.34
N ASP A 72 -13.11 -4.36 5.18
CA ASP A 72 -12.87 -5.22 4.04
C ASP A 72 -11.62 -4.78 3.27
N LEU A 73 -10.69 -5.71 3.03
CA LEU A 73 -9.48 -5.48 2.25
C LEU A 73 -9.66 -5.97 0.80
N ASN A 74 -9.53 -5.05 -0.15
CA ASN A 74 -9.45 -5.34 -1.57
C ASN A 74 -8.05 -5.04 -2.10
N LEU A 75 -7.45 -5.99 -2.82
CA LEU A 75 -6.10 -5.88 -3.38
C LEU A 75 -6.14 -5.78 -4.90
N GLU A 76 -5.52 -4.74 -5.44
CA GLU A 76 -5.24 -4.61 -6.86
C GLU A 76 -3.73 -4.80 -7.09
N PHE A 77 -3.38 -5.83 -7.84
CA PHE A 77 -2.02 -6.07 -8.32
C PHE A 77 -1.92 -5.61 -9.77
N VAL A 78 -1.03 -4.66 -10.04
CA VAL A 78 -0.78 -4.18 -11.40
C VAL A 78 0.45 -4.91 -11.92
N VAL A 79 0.22 -5.81 -12.89
CA VAL A 79 1.26 -6.56 -13.63
C VAL A 79 1.82 -5.71 -14.76
#